data_AF-A0A9N9D6A7-F1
#
_entry.id   AF-A0A9N9D6A7-F1
#
_cell.length_a   1.000
_cell.length_b   1.000
_cell.length_c   1.000
_cell.angle_alpha   90.00
_cell.angle_beta   90.00
_cell.angle_gamma   90.00
#
_symmetry.space_group_name_H-M   'P 1'
#
loop_
_entity.id
_entity.type
_entity.pdbx_description
1 polymer ?
#
loop_
_entity_poly.entity_id
_entity_poly.type
_entity_poly.pdbx_seq_one_letter_code
_entity_poly.pdbx_strand_id
1 'polypeptide(L)'
;MISYTKRKQLQVMKWRKDKTIPLADVIQTFDVYEITNGGNEGIAGRPSKQRLENTFGTSNLDEVIEQILEQGTIHHVYNGKARTAKAIRSMTNDTRGKGVATV
;
A
#
# COMPACT_ATOMS: atom_id res chain seq x y z
N MET A 1 11.06 17.48 11.08
CA MET A 1 11.30 16.12 10.56
C MET A 1 10.60 15.16 11.50
N ILE A 2 9.42 14.65 11.17
CA ILE A 2 8.67 13.74 12.05
C ILE A 2 8.58 12.39 11.37
N SER A 3 9.48 11.49 11.76
CA SER A 3 9.48 10.10 11.32
C SER A 3 8.39 9.32 12.05
N TYR A 4 7.30 9.02 11.37
CA TYR A 4 6.32 8.02 11.84
C TYR A 4 6.45 6.76 10.99
N THR A 5 7.34 5.84 11.36
CA THR A 5 7.45 4.52 10.73
C THR A 5 7.84 3.47 11.77
N LYS A 6 6.87 3.07 12.62
CA LYS A 6 6.89 1.79 13.37
C LYS A 6 5.63 1.54 14.21
N ARG A 7 4.92 2.58 14.67
CA ARG A 7 3.82 2.43 15.63
C ARG A 7 2.51 1.89 15.06
N LYS A 8 2.15 2.22 13.82
CA LYS A 8 0.82 1.88 13.25
C LYS A 8 0.65 0.37 13.02
N GLN A 9 1.71 -0.34 12.62
CA GLN A 9 1.66 -1.79 12.36
C GLN A 9 1.54 -2.64 13.63
N LEU A 10 2.15 -2.20 14.72
CA LEU A 10 2.03 -2.87 16.03
C LEU A 10 0.59 -2.83 16.54
N GLN A 11 -0.17 -1.77 16.24
CA GLN A 11 -1.56 -1.66 16.70
C GLN A 11 -2.49 -2.65 16.00
N VAL A 12 -2.34 -2.85 14.68
CA VAL A 12 -3.11 -3.87 13.96
C VAL A 12 -2.80 -5.27 14.47
N MET A 13 -1.51 -5.57 14.71
CA MET A 13 -1.07 -6.85 15.27
C MET A 13 -1.58 -7.08 16.70
N LYS A 14 -1.69 -6.01 17.49
CA LYS A 14 -2.29 -6.05 18.83
C LYS A 14 -3.79 -6.25 18.78
N TRP A 15 -4.49 -5.52 17.90
CA TRP A 15 -5.93 -5.66 17.71
C TRP A 15 -6.32 -7.07 17.24
N ARG A 16 -5.52 -7.70 16.36
CA ARG A 16 -5.70 -9.11 15.97
C ARG A 16 -5.61 -10.08 17.15
N LYS A 17 -4.87 -9.73 18.21
CA LYS A 17 -4.75 -10.55 19.42
C LYS A 17 -5.83 -10.20 20.44
N ASP A 18 -6.09 -8.90 20.61
CA ASP A 18 -6.99 -8.34 21.61
C ASP A 18 -8.05 -7.44 20.94
N LYS A 19 -9.25 -7.99 20.70
CA LYS A 19 -10.41 -7.28 20.14
C LYS A 19 -11.04 -6.26 21.11
N THR A 20 -10.52 -6.13 22.32
CA THR A 20 -10.97 -5.13 23.31
C THR A 20 -10.52 -3.71 22.96
N ILE A 21 -9.58 -3.56 22.02
CA ILE A 21 -9.11 -2.27 21.53
C ILE A 21 -10.13 -1.72 20.52
N PRO A 22 -10.65 -0.49 20.70
CA PRO A 22 -11.58 0.11 19.75
C PRO A 22 -10.95 0.23 18.36
N LEU A 23 -11.73 -0.07 17.30
CA LEU A 23 -11.28 0.11 15.91
C LEU A 23 -10.77 1.54 15.65
N ALA A 24 -11.42 2.54 16.24
CA ALA A 24 -11.04 3.96 16.10
C ALA A 24 -9.59 4.28 16.49
N ASP A 25 -8.96 3.49 17.37
CA ASP A 25 -7.54 3.67 17.75
C ASP A 25 -6.58 3.02 16.74
N VAL A 26 -7.08 2.10 15.92
CA VAL A 26 -6.29 1.28 15.00
C VAL A 26 -6.35 1.84 13.57
N ILE A 27 -7.55 2.26 13.14
CA ILE A 27 -7.78 2.83 11.82
C ILE A 27 -7.78 4.35 11.86
N GLN A 28 -7.44 4.98 10.74
CA GLN A 28 -7.40 6.44 10.62
C GLN A 28 -8.72 7.03 10.13
N THR A 29 -9.44 6.28 9.28
CA THR A 29 -10.70 6.69 8.66
C THR A 29 -11.55 5.43 8.45
N PHE A 30 -12.87 5.55 8.62
CA PHE A 30 -13.86 4.49 8.34
C PHE A 30 -14.25 4.47 6.85
N ASP A 31 -13.25 4.39 5.97
CA ASP A 31 -13.44 4.33 4.52
C ASP A 31 -12.67 3.15 3.95
N VAL A 32 -13.31 2.44 3.01
CA VAL A 32 -12.68 1.36 2.25
C VAL A 32 -12.31 1.90 0.87
N TYR A 33 -11.08 1.62 0.45
CA TYR A 33 -10.56 2.04 -0.84
C TYR A 33 -10.16 0.81 -1.66
N GLU A 34 -10.47 0.85 -2.96
CA GLU A 34 -10.00 -0.11 -3.94
C GLU A 34 -9.28 0.60 -5.08
N ILE A 35 -8.36 -0.10 -5.73
CA ILE A 35 -7.76 0.37 -6.98
C ILE A 35 -8.60 -0.21 -8.12
N THR A 36 -9.13 0.64 -8.99
CA THR A 36 -10.04 0.24 -10.09
C THR A 36 -9.47 -0.86 -10.98
N ASN A 37 -8.13 -0.90 -11.12
CA ASN A 37 -7.42 -1.88 -11.95
C ASN A 37 -7.02 -3.17 -11.20
N GLY A 38 -7.41 -3.34 -9.94
CA GLY A 38 -7.08 -4.51 -9.12
C GLY A 38 -5.60 -4.63 -8.75
N GLY A 39 -4.79 -3.61 -9.02
CA GLY A 39 -3.37 -3.54 -8.65
C GLY A 39 -3.16 -2.94 -7.26
N ASN A 40 -1.88 -2.76 -6.90
CA ASN A 40 -1.45 -2.09 -5.65
C ASN A 40 -0.97 -0.64 -5.89
N GLU A 41 -1.01 -0.16 -7.13
CA GLU A 41 -0.63 1.19 -7.52
C GLU A 41 -1.70 1.81 -8.43
N GLY A 42 -1.98 3.10 -8.27
CA GLY A 42 -2.97 3.83 -9.07
C GLY A 42 -3.87 4.74 -8.24
N ILE A 43 -4.97 5.18 -8.84
CA ILE A 43 -5.99 5.99 -8.18
C ILE A 43 -6.84 5.06 -7.31
N ALA A 44 -6.80 5.30 -6.00
CA ALA A 44 -7.66 4.63 -5.04
C ALA A 44 -9.04 5.31 -5.04
N GLY A 45 -10.07 4.54 -5.33
CA GLY A 45 -11.48 4.96 -5.32
C GLY A 45 -12.28 4.23 -4.24
N ARG A 46 -13.51 4.67 -4.02
CA ARG A 46 -14.46 3.93 -3.16
C ARG A 46 -15.13 2.82 -3.97
N PRO A 47 -15.20 1.58 -3.45
CA PRO A 47 -15.91 0.50 -4.12
C PRO A 47 -17.42 0.75 -4.12
N SER A 48 -18.10 0.17 -5.12
CA SER A 48 -19.56 0.14 -5.15
C SER A 48 -20.10 -0.86 -4.11
N LYS A 49 -21.34 -0.65 -3.63
CA LYS A 49 -21.98 -1.59 -2.68
C LYS A 49 -22.03 -3.03 -3.20
N GLN A 50 -22.31 -3.19 -4.49
CA GLN A 50 -22.33 -4.49 -5.15
C GLN A 50 -20.95 -5.16 -5.16
N ARG A 51 -19.86 -4.39 -5.34
CA ARG A 51 -18.49 -4.93 -5.23
C ARG A 51 -18.22 -5.41 -3.81
N LEU A 52 -18.62 -4.63 -2.79
CA LEU A 52 -18.44 -5.02 -1.39
C LEU A 52 -19.18 -6.32 -1.06
N GLU A 53 -20.46 -6.43 -1.43
CA GLU A 53 -21.25 -7.64 -1.19
C GLU A 53 -20.69 -8.85 -1.93
N ASN A 54 -20.26 -8.70 -3.19
CA ASN A 54 -19.69 -9.81 -3.94
C ASN A 54 -18.35 -10.32 -3.39
N THR A 55 -17.59 -9.47 -2.70
CA THR A 55 -16.22 -9.80 -2.25
C THR A 55 -16.17 -10.18 -0.77
N PHE A 56 -16.92 -9.46 0.06
CA PHE A 56 -16.95 -9.60 1.52
C PHE A 56 -18.26 -10.20 2.05
N GLY A 57 -19.29 -10.36 1.20
CA GLY A 57 -20.61 -10.87 1.59
C GLY A 57 -21.52 -9.84 2.26
N THR A 58 -21.04 -8.60 2.44
CA THR A 58 -21.74 -7.54 3.17
C THR A 58 -21.50 -6.18 2.53
N SER A 59 -22.49 -5.28 2.63
CA SER A 59 -22.36 -3.87 2.26
C SER A 59 -22.08 -2.97 3.47
N ASN A 60 -21.99 -3.53 4.68
CA ASN A 60 -21.65 -2.81 5.91
C ASN A 60 -20.14 -2.55 5.98
N LEU A 61 -19.74 -1.28 6.00
CA LEU A 61 -18.32 -0.90 6.01
C LEU A 61 -17.59 -1.40 7.26
N ASP A 62 -18.24 -1.39 8.43
CA ASP A 62 -17.61 -1.83 9.68
C ASP A 62 -17.19 -3.31 9.61
N GLU A 63 -18.10 -4.18 9.15
CA GLU A 63 -17.83 -5.61 8.95
C GLU A 63 -16.73 -5.85 7.91
N VAL A 64 -16.74 -5.09 6.81
CA VAL A 64 -15.68 -5.16 5.78
C VAL A 64 -14.33 -4.78 6.38
N ILE A 65 -14.27 -3.71 7.17
CA ILE A 65 -13.03 -3.25 7.80
C ILE A 65 -12.51 -4.32 8.77
N GLU A 66 -13.38 -4.93 9.57
CA GLU A 66 -12.99 -6.04 10.46
C GLU A 66 -12.40 -7.21 9.67
N GLN A 67 -13.06 -7.65 8.60
CA GLN A 67 -12.54 -8.73 7.75
C GLN A 67 -11.19 -8.38 7.11
N ILE A 68 -11.00 -7.15 6.63
CA ILE A 68 -9.72 -6.69 6.08
C ILE A 68 -8.64 -6.69 7.16
N LEU A 69 -8.97 -6.27 8.38
CA LEU A 69 -8.01 -6.27 9.48
C LEU A 69 -7.64 -7.67 9.92
N GLU A 70 -8.54 -8.64 9.86
CA GLU A 70 -8.27 -10.05 10.21
C GLU A 70 -7.51 -10.80 9.11
N GLN A 71 -8.04 -10.79 7.89
CA GLN A 71 -7.58 -11.63 6.78
C GLN A 71 -6.60 -10.91 5.85
N GLY A 72 -6.58 -9.58 5.88
CA GLY A 72 -5.76 -8.78 4.97
C GLY A 72 -4.25 -8.90 5.25
N THR A 73 -3.44 -8.58 4.24
CA THR A 73 -1.99 -8.49 4.39
C THR A 73 -1.58 -7.03 4.47
N ILE A 74 -0.73 -6.71 5.46
CA ILE A 74 -0.20 -5.35 5.60
C ILE A 74 0.91 -5.17 4.57
N HIS A 75 0.62 -4.43 3.50
CA HIS A 75 1.62 -4.05 2.53
C HIS A 75 2.48 -2.91 3.08
N HIS A 76 3.77 -3.18 3.24
CA HIS A 76 4.72 -2.13 3.56
C HIS A 76 4.99 -1.33 2.29
N VAL A 77 4.53 -0.09 2.21
CA VAL A 77 5.15 0.85 1.29
C VAL A 77 6.56 1.07 1.84
N TYR A 78 7.53 0.30 1.36
CA TYR A 78 8.90 0.80 1.34
C TYR A 78 8.81 2.07 0.54
N ASN A 79 8.74 3.22 1.23
CA ASN A 79 9.06 4.49 0.63
C ASN A 79 10.41 4.24 -0.03
N GLY A 80 10.40 4.05 -1.36
CA GLY A 80 11.60 3.75 -2.12
C GLY A 80 12.62 4.78 -1.66
N LYS A 81 13.78 4.32 -1.18
CA LYS A 81 14.91 5.21 -0.91
C LYS A 81 14.93 6.17 -2.08
N ALA A 82 14.61 7.45 -1.83
CA ALA A 82 14.64 8.45 -2.88
C ALA A 82 15.99 8.26 -3.55
N ARG A 83 16.00 7.77 -4.80
CA ARG A 83 17.25 7.44 -5.47
C ARG A 83 17.97 8.78 -5.56
N THR A 84 18.95 8.99 -4.69
CA THR A 84 19.76 10.20 -4.70
C THR A 84 20.26 10.38 -6.13
N ALA A 85 20.23 11.60 -6.67
CA ALA A 85 20.57 11.90 -8.06
C ALA A 85 21.88 11.27 -8.56
N LYS A 86 22.77 10.85 -7.65
CA LYS A 86 23.98 10.08 -7.94
C LYS A 86 23.73 8.72 -8.63
N ALA A 87 22.63 8.01 -8.32
CA ALA A 87 22.31 6.72 -8.93
C ALA A 87 21.69 6.83 -10.34
N ILE A 88 21.11 7.99 -10.69
CA ILE A 88 20.53 8.25 -12.02
C ILE A 88 21.64 8.45 -13.06
N ARG A 89 22.76 9.06 -12.67
CA ARG A 89 23.89 9.37 -13.56
C ARG A 89 24.71 8.15 -13.96
N SER A 90 24.66 7.06 -13.19
CA SER A 90 25.34 5.80 -13.50
C SER A 90 24.52 4.87 -14.39
N MET A 91 23.30 5.28 -14.79
CA MET A 91 22.49 4.60 -15.80
C MET A 91 22.62 5.29 -17.18
N THR A 92 23.79 5.84 -17.51
CA THR A 92 24.13 6.05 -18.91
C THR A 92 24.32 4.67 -19.51
N ASN A 93 23.43 4.33 -20.43
CA ASN A 93 23.58 3.15 -21.26
C ASN A 93 24.78 3.38 -22.19
N ASP A 94 25.96 2.87 -21.82
CA ASP A 94 27.19 2.93 -22.62
C ASP A 94 27.12 2.02 -23.89
N THR A 95 25.93 1.87 -24.48
CA THR A 95 25.71 1.10 -25.72
C THR A 95 25.56 2.01 -26.93
N ARG A 96 26.51 2.92 -27.14
CA ARG A 96 26.71 3.51 -28.48
C ARG A 96 28.08 3.08 -28.99
N GLY A 97 28.01 2.30 -30.07
CA GLY A 97 29.09 1.49 -30.61
C GLY A 97 30.39 2.25 -30.81
N LYS A 98 31.48 1.61 -30.36
CA LYS A 98 32.84 1.95 -30.74
C LYS A 98 33.06 1.50 -32.20
N GLY A 99 32.49 2.24 -33.15
CA GLY A 99 32.85 2.13 -34.56
C GLY A 99 34.23 2.73 -34.76
N VAL A 100 35.27 1.91 -34.69
CA VAL A 100 36.63 2.30 -35.03
C VAL A 100 36.67 2.50 -36.54
N ALA A 101 36.58 3.75 -37.00
CA ALA A 101 36.97 4.10 -38.36
C ALA A 101 38.50 4.04 -38.41
N THR A 102 39.05 2.92 -38.85
CA THR A 102 40.45 2.85 -39.29
C THR A 102 40.54 3.55 -40.64
N VAL A 103 41.37 4.60 -40.70
CA VAL A 103 41.74 5.32 -41.92
C VAL A 103 42.66 4.49 -42.80
#